data_AF-A0A1H6YKA8-F1
#
_entry.id   AF-A0A1H6YKA8-F1
#
_cell.length_a   1.000
_cell.length_b   1.000
_cell.length_c   1.000
_cell.angle_alpha   90.00
_cell.angle_beta   90.00
_cell.angle_gamma   90.00
#
_symmetry.space_group_name_H-M   'P 1'
#
loop_
_entity.id
_entity.type
_entity.pdbx_description
1 polymer ?
#
loop_
_entity_poly.entity_id
_entity_poly.type
_entity_poly.pdbx_seq_one_letter_code
_entity_poly.pdbx_strand_id
1 'polypeptide(L)'
;KRWSNLSDYLHNGNLQIDNNLVENVIRPVAIGRKNYLFAGSHDAAQRAAMAYTFFANCKKHDINPYKWLKYVLENIQSINHKNIADLYPHNYKKLILDNVEE
;
A
#
# COMPACT_ATOMS: atom_id res chain seq x y z
N LYS A 1 -26.20 -16.66 10.51
CA LYS A 1 -25.43 -17.18 9.34
C LYS A 1 -23.94 -16.80 9.36
N ARG A 2 -23.51 -15.61 9.81
CA ARG A 2 -22.08 -15.21 9.82
C ARG A 2 -21.30 -15.51 11.11
N TRP A 3 -21.94 -16.10 12.11
CA TRP A 3 -21.35 -16.35 13.43
C TRP A 3 -20.08 -17.22 13.39
N SER A 4 -20.06 -18.24 12.52
CA SER A 4 -18.87 -19.08 12.32
C SER A 4 -17.65 -18.23 11.98
N ASN A 5 -17.72 -17.44 10.91
CA ASN A 5 -16.60 -16.60 10.45
C ASN A 5 -16.21 -15.52 11.48
N LEU A 6 -17.19 -14.97 12.21
CA LEU A 6 -16.92 -14.00 13.27
C LEU A 6 -16.22 -14.62 14.48
N SER A 7 -16.29 -15.94 14.65
CA SER A 7 -15.69 -16.67 15.78
C SER A 7 -14.33 -17.28 15.41
N ASP A 8 -13.88 -17.21 14.15
CA ASP A 8 -12.64 -17.85 13.68
C ASP A 8 -11.39 -17.33 14.40
N TYR A 9 -11.42 -16.10 14.95
CA TYR A 9 -10.33 -15.58 15.77
C TYR A 9 -10.07 -16.40 17.04
N LEU A 10 -11.07 -17.14 17.54
CA LEU A 10 -10.91 -18.06 18.67
C LEU A 10 -10.05 -19.28 18.32
N HIS A 11 -9.94 -19.60 17.03
CA HIS A 11 -9.21 -20.76 16.53
C HIS A 11 -7.87 -20.40 15.87
N ASN A 12 -7.67 -19.13 15.51
CA ASN A 12 -6.46 -18.66 14.85
C ASN A 12 -5.92 -17.37 15.49
N GLY A 13 -4.81 -17.48 16.21
CA GLY A 13 -4.16 -16.34 16.89
C GLY A 13 -3.58 -15.26 15.96
N ASN A 14 -3.50 -15.52 14.65
CA ASN A 14 -3.12 -14.49 13.68
C ASN A 14 -4.27 -13.53 13.34
N LEU A 15 -5.51 -13.89 13.68
CA LEU A 15 -6.68 -13.06 13.45
C LEU A 15 -6.94 -12.18 14.68
N GLN A 16 -7.28 -10.93 14.44
CA GLN A 16 -7.73 -10.04 15.51
C GLN A 16 -9.24 -10.18 15.70
N ILE A 17 -9.69 -9.99 16.94
CA ILE A 17 -11.11 -10.02 17.32
C ILE A 17 -11.91 -8.88 16.66
N ASP A 18 -11.25 -7.76 16.40
CA ASP A 18 -11.83 -6.59 15.77
C ASP A 18 -11.07 -6.18 14.51
N ASN A 19 -11.70 -5.31 13.72
CA ASN A 19 -11.17 -4.78 12.46
C ASN A 19 -10.71 -3.32 12.60
N ASN A 20 -10.52 -2.79 13.81
CA ASN A 20 -10.23 -1.36 14.03
C ASN A 20 -9.01 -0.88 13.25
N LEU A 21 -7.97 -1.71 13.16
CA LEU A 21 -6.76 -1.40 12.39
C LEU A 21 -7.08 -1.14 10.92
N VAL A 22 -7.91 -1.99 10.32
CA VAL A 22 -8.32 -1.86 8.91
C VAL A 22 -9.22 -0.64 8.72
N GLU A 23 -10.18 -0.43 9.62
CA GLU A 23 -11.07 0.73 9.59
C GLU A 23 -10.30 2.05 9.73
N ASN A 24 -9.29 2.08 10.61
CA ASN A 24 -8.40 3.22 10.78
C ASN A 24 -7.63 3.54 9.50
N VAL A 25 -7.15 2.51 8.80
CA VAL A 25 -6.40 2.66 7.54
C VAL A 25 -7.29 3.14 6.39
N ILE A 26 -8.55 2.70 6.31
CA ILE A 26 -9.46 3.09 5.23
C ILE A 26 -10.17 4.42 5.47
N ARG A 27 -10.24 4.90 6.72
CA ARG A 27 -10.92 6.15 7.09
C ARG A 27 -10.51 7.38 6.26
N PRO A 28 -9.22 7.63 5.94
CA PRO A 28 -8.83 8.75 5.07
C PRO A 28 -9.49 8.69 3.68
N VAL A 29 -9.65 7.49 3.12
CA VAL A 29 -10.35 7.30 1.84
C VAL A 29 -11.83 7.67 1.99
N ALA A 30 -12.47 7.23 3.07
CA ALA A 30 -13.88 7.52 3.33
C ALA A 30 -14.13 9.03 3.49
N ILE A 31 -13.27 9.73 4.24
CA ILE A 31 -13.33 11.18 4.41
C ILE A 31 -13.02 11.89 3.08
N GLY A 32 -11.99 11.45 2.36
CA GLY A 32 -11.61 12.00 1.07
C GLY A 32 -12.77 11.96 0.07
N ARG A 33 -13.47 10.83 -0.06
CA ARG A 33 -14.65 10.70 -0.95
C ARG A 33 -15.72 11.75 -0.68
N LYS A 34 -15.97 12.12 0.58
CA LYS A 34 -16.93 13.17 0.94
C LYS A 34 -16.47 14.56 0.49
N ASN A 35 -15.16 14.78 0.42
CA ASN A 35 -14.55 16.07 0.08
C ASN A 35 -14.18 16.21 -1.40
N TYR A 36 -14.34 15.16 -2.21
CA TYR A 36 -14.02 15.20 -3.63
C TYR A 36 -15.14 15.87 -4.42
N LEU A 37 -14.88 17.10 -4.88
CA LEU A 37 -15.80 17.88 -5.71
C LEU A 37 -16.15 17.21 -7.05
N PHE A 38 -15.28 16.34 -7.59
CA PHE A 38 -15.42 15.77 -8.94
C PHE A 38 -15.12 14.27 -9.01
N ALA A 39 -15.45 13.50 -7.98
CA ALA A 39 -15.33 12.03 -8.01
C ALA A 39 -16.59 11.39 -8.62
N GLY A 40 -16.69 11.37 -9.96
CA GLY A 40 -17.91 10.96 -10.66
C GLY A 40 -17.80 9.75 -11.61
N SER A 41 -16.59 9.32 -11.99
CA SER A 41 -16.42 8.22 -12.95
C SER A 41 -15.74 6.99 -12.33
N HIS A 42 -16.02 5.83 -12.90
CA HIS A 42 -15.40 4.55 -12.49
C HIS A 42 -13.87 4.60 -12.67
N ASP A 43 -13.41 5.14 -13.81
CA ASP A 43 -11.98 5.30 -14.09
C ASP A 43 -11.28 6.23 -13.08
N ALA A 44 -11.94 7.32 -12.67
CA ALA A 44 -11.40 8.19 -11.64
C ALA A 44 -11.32 7.48 -10.28
N ALA A 45 -12.31 6.65 -9.94
CA ALA A 45 -12.30 5.84 -8.73
C ALA A 45 -11.14 4.82 -8.75
N GLN A 46 -10.89 4.17 -9.89
CA GLN A 46 -9.76 3.25 -10.05
C GLN A 46 -8.42 3.97 -9.87
N ARG A 47 -8.24 5.15 -10.48
CA ARG A 47 -7.03 5.98 -10.32
C ARG A 47 -6.81 6.41 -8.87
N ALA A 48 -7.88 6.84 -8.19
CA ALA A 48 -7.81 7.17 -6.78
C ALA A 48 -7.41 5.95 -5.93
N ALA A 49 -7.97 4.77 -6.21
CA ALA A 49 -7.62 3.53 -5.52
C ALA A 49 -6.14 3.17 -5.70
N MET A 50 -5.60 3.31 -6.93
CA MET A 50 -4.17 3.11 -7.19
C MET A 50 -3.30 4.07 -6.37
N ALA A 51 -3.63 5.36 -6.35
CA ALA A 51 -2.87 6.36 -5.59
C ALA A 51 -2.93 6.10 -4.08
N TYR A 52 -4.11 5.82 -3.52
CA TYR A 52 -4.26 5.49 -2.10
C TYR A 52 -3.50 4.23 -1.72
N THR A 53 -3.55 3.19 -2.56
CA THR A 53 -2.80 1.94 -2.33
C THR A 53 -1.30 2.20 -2.31
N PHE A 54 -0.80 2.99 -3.27
CA PHE A 54 0.59 3.41 -3.34
C PHE A 54 1.04 4.13 -2.06
N PHE A 55 0.35 5.21 -1.66
CA PHE A 55 0.73 5.96 -0.47
C PHE A 55 0.59 5.14 0.82
N ALA A 56 -0.46 4.31 0.93
CA ALA A 56 -0.65 3.43 2.07
C ALA A 56 0.48 2.40 2.19
N ASN A 57 0.96 1.85 1.07
CA ASN A 57 2.06 0.90 1.04
C ASN A 57 3.37 1.57 1.51
N CYS A 58 3.71 2.74 0.97
CA CYS A 58 4.88 3.51 1.43
C CYS A 58 4.80 3.85 2.92
N LYS A 59 3.62 4.28 3.41
CA LYS A 59 3.41 4.57 4.83
C LYS A 59 3.60 3.33 5.71
N LYS A 60 3.08 2.17 5.28
CA LYS A 60 3.20 0.90 6.02
C LYS A 60 4.66 0.47 6.21
N HIS A 61 5.51 0.74 5.23
CA HIS A 61 6.94 0.39 5.26
C HIS A 61 7.84 1.53 5.76
N ASP A 62 7.23 2.66 6.17
CA ASP A 62 7.92 3.86 6.64
C ASP A 62 8.94 4.36 5.59
N ILE A 63 8.43 4.58 4.37
CA ILE A 63 9.19 5.02 3.21
C ILE A 63 8.62 6.32 2.68
N ASN A 64 9.51 7.25 2.34
CA ASN A 64 9.12 8.48 1.68
C ASN A 64 8.64 8.15 0.23
N PRO A 65 7.36 8.40 -0.10
CA PRO A 65 6.79 8.02 -1.40
C PRO A 65 7.51 8.66 -2.58
N TYR A 66 7.96 9.92 -2.42
CA TYR A 66 8.69 10.64 -3.47
C TYR A 66 10.05 10.01 -3.74
N LYS A 67 10.82 9.69 -2.68
CA LYS A 67 12.15 9.08 -2.82
C LYS A 67 12.08 7.72 -3.51
N TRP A 68 11.12 6.89 -3.10
CA TRP A 68 10.89 5.60 -3.74
C TRP A 68 10.47 5.76 -5.20
N LEU A 69 9.50 6.62 -5.50
CA LEU A 69 9.01 6.80 -6.86
C LEU A 69 10.11 7.32 -7.79
N LYS A 70 10.92 8.28 -7.32
CA LYS A 70 12.09 8.78 -8.05
C LYS A 70 13.04 7.62 -8.38
N TYR A 71 13.44 6.84 -7.37
CA TYR A 71 14.32 5.69 -7.56
C TYR A 71 13.77 4.68 -8.56
N VAL A 72 12.48 4.34 -8.45
CA VAL A 72 11.82 3.41 -9.37
C VAL A 72 11.89 3.95 -10.80
N LEU A 73 11.53 5.21 -11.03
CA LEU A 73 11.54 5.79 -12.37
C LEU A 73 12.94 5.89 -12.98
N GLU A 74 13.96 6.12 -12.16
CA GLU A 74 15.37 6.15 -12.59
C GLU A 74 15.91 4.76 -12.93
N ASN A 75 15.46 3.71 -12.24
CA ASN A 75 16.02 2.35 -12.36
C ASN A 75 15.15 1.37 -13.16
N ILE A 76 13.91 1.75 -13.51
CA ILE A 76 12.95 0.85 -14.19
C ILE A 76 13.46 0.33 -15.54
N GLN A 77 14.27 1.12 -16.25
CA GLN A 77 14.84 0.72 -17.54
C GLN A 77 16.02 -0.24 -17.41
N SER A 78 16.75 -0.16 -16.29
CA SER A 78 17.95 -0.97 -16.05
C SER A 78 17.63 -2.35 -15.47
N ILE A 79 16.43 -2.53 -14.91
CA ILE A 79 16.04 -3.77 -14.23
C ILE A 79 15.42 -4.76 -15.20
N ASN A 80 15.86 -6.02 -15.10
CA ASN A 80 15.28 -7.12 -15.86
C ASN A 80 13.83 -7.37 -15.41
N HIS A 81 12.92 -7.65 -16.36
CA HIS A 81 11.50 -7.93 -16.09
C HIS A 81 11.26 -8.98 -15.00
N LYS A 82 12.18 -9.93 -14.81
CA LYS A 82 12.09 -10.96 -13.75
C LYS A 82 12.27 -10.40 -12.34
N ASN A 83 12.95 -9.26 -12.21
CA ASN A 83 13.37 -8.65 -10.95
C ASN A 83 12.54 -7.40 -10.59
N ILE A 84 11.38 -7.21 -11.23
CA ILE A 84 10.49 -6.06 -10.94
C ILE A 84 10.08 -6.01 -9.47
N ALA A 85 9.99 -7.16 -8.80
CA ALA A 85 9.66 -7.22 -7.38
C ALA A 85 10.67 -6.51 -6.48
N ASP A 86 11.92 -6.36 -6.93
CA ASP A 86 12.95 -5.63 -6.18
C ASP A 86 12.57 -4.15 -6.05
N LEU A 87 11.87 -3.59 -7.05
CA LEU A 87 11.40 -2.21 -7.03
C LEU A 87 10.24 -1.96 -6.06
N TYR A 88 9.66 -2.98 -5.42
CA TYR A 88 8.54 -2.76 -4.50
C TYR A 88 8.96 -1.92 -3.28
N PRO A 89 8.04 -1.11 -2.71
CA PRO A 89 8.39 -0.25 -1.59
C PRO A 89 9.04 -1.03 -0.43
N HIS A 90 8.53 -2.22 -0.09
CA HIS A 90 9.10 -3.00 1.03
C HIS A 90 10.58 -3.39 0.86
N ASN A 91 11.09 -3.45 -0.38
CA ASN A 91 12.48 -3.79 -0.69
C ASN A 91 13.38 -2.56 -0.79
N TYR A 92 12.80 -1.36 -0.86
CA TYR A 92 13.54 -0.11 -1.09
C TYR A 92 14.62 0.19 -0.06
N LYS A 93 14.35 -0.05 1.24
CA LYS A 93 15.32 0.18 2.31
C LYS A 93 16.56 -0.70 2.14
N LYS A 94 16.39 -1.94 1.70
CA LYS A 94 17.48 -2.87 1.42
C LYS A 94 18.30 -2.38 0.23
N LEU A 95 17.63 -2.01 -0.86
CA LEU A 95 18.28 -1.53 -2.08
C LEU A 95 19.12 -0.26 -1.85
N ILE A 96 18.69 0.68 -1.01
CA ILE A 96 19.51 1.86 -0.70
C ILE A 96 20.78 1.47 0.06
N LEU A 97 20.68 0.57 1.03
CA LEU A 97 21.82 0.14 1.83
C LEU A 97 22.86 -0.60 0.97
N ASP A 98 22.39 -1.47 0.07
CA ASP A 98 23.27 -2.20 -0.85
C ASP A 98 23.99 -1.25 -1.85
N ASN A 99 23.37 -0.12 -2.23
CA ASN A 99 23.98 0.88 -3.13
C ASN A 99 24.94 1.88 -2.42
N VAL A 100 25.04 1.85 -1.08
CA VAL A 100 25.96 2.72 -0.30
C VAL A 100 27.23 1.97 0.10
N GLU A 101 27.20 0.63 0.05
CA GLU A 101 28.34 -0.24 0.39
C GLU A 101 29.21 -0.63 -0.83
N GLU A 102 28.82 -0.22 -2.06
CA GLU A 102 29.66 -0.24 -3.28
C GLU A 102 30.27 1.14 -3.58
#